data_AF-A0A373LPE3-F1
#
_entry.id   AF-A0A373LPE3-F1
#
_cell.length_a   1.000
_cell.length_b   1.000
_cell.length_c   1.000
_cell.angle_alpha   90.00
_cell.angle_beta   90.00
_cell.angle_gamma   90.00
#
_symmetry.space_group_name_H-M   'P 1'
#
loop_
_entity.id
_entity.type
_entity.pdbx_description
1 polymer ?
#
loop_
_entity_poly.entity_id
_entity_poly.type
_entity_poly.pdbx_seq_one_letter_code
_entity_poly.pdbx_strand_id
1 'polypeptide(L)'
;MLAYISILLKTIFRKKHFCITSEISGELYDKVIDFLMTQCDQFAFCVPNLGKTLINESNAKYFPEYKIGYTEMDDDWVEDYNRYRVNIKKYLDSISEHIKNHYIDTVYCDSISEYEKEIFLIELNDDTRKFFDYVKDLYQWKYPDFPEDLSFYRKGKVFMSSVAHENMCEFCKKRKVEEFLKNNNIEYYKG
;
A
#
# COMPACT_ATOMS: atom_id res chain seq x y z
N MET A 1 3.50 18.03 -9.54
CA MET A 1 2.12 17.49 -9.68
C MET A 1 1.85 16.77 -11.00
N LEU A 2 2.15 17.33 -12.19
CA LEU A 2 1.86 16.66 -13.48
C LEU A 2 2.76 15.44 -13.81
N ALA A 3 3.99 15.40 -13.30
CA ALA A 3 4.88 14.24 -13.46
C ALA A 3 4.42 13.01 -12.65
N TYR A 4 3.78 13.25 -11.50
CA TYR A 4 3.28 12.23 -10.55
C TYR A 4 2.19 11.35 -11.20
N ILE A 5 1.18 11.99 -11.80
CA ILE A 5 0.03 11.33 -12.47
C ILE A 5 0.48 10.53 -13.70
N SER A 6 1.50 11.01 -14.43
CA SER A 6 2.04 10.38 -15.65
C SER A 6 2.79 9.07 -15.38
N ILE A 7 3.47 8.96 -14.23
CA ILE A 7 4.26 7.77 -13.86
C ILE A 7 3.37 6.68 -13.24
N LEU A 8 2.37 7.06 -12.43
CA LEU A 8 1.37 6.10 -11.92
C LEU A 8 0.61 5.43 -13.07
N LEU A 9 0.07 6.20 -14.02
CA LEU A 9 -0.70 5.64 -15.13
C LEU A 9 0.09 4.69 -16.06
N LYS A 10 1.42 4.86 -16.19
CA LYS A 10 2.24 3.97 -17.03
C LYS A 10 2.66 2.67 -16.35
N THR A 11 2.59 2.60 -15.02
CA THR A 11 3.07 1.45 -14.25
C THR A 11 1.92 0.52 -13.82
N ILE A 12 0.71 1.07 -13.70
CA ILE A 12 -0.46 0.36 -13.15
C ILE A 12 -1.19 -0.55 -14.17
N PHE A 13 -1.10 -0.29 -15.48
CA PHE A 13 -1.70 -1.18 -16.48
C PHE A 13 -0.79 -2.35 -16.85
N ARG A 14 -0.61 -3.31 -15.92
CA ARG A 14 0.02 -4.59 -16.24
C ARG A 14 -0.99 -5.53 -16.90
N LYS A 15 -0.60 -6.12 -18.05
CA LYS A 15 -1.33 -7.18 -18.81
C LYS A 15 -1.72 -8.46 -18.03
N LYS A 16 -1.44 -8.50 -16.73
CA LYS A 16 -1.48 -9.69 -15.87
C LYS A 16 -2.20 -9.44 -14.54
N HIS A 17 -3.00 -8.38 -14.44
CA HIS A 17 -3.71 -8.02 -13.21
C HIS A 17 -5.22 -7.89 -13.46
N PHE A 18 -6.00 -8.10 -12.40
CA PHE A 18 -7.41 -7.71 -12.33
C PHE A 18 -7.47 -6.39 -11.60
N CYS A 19 -7.93 -5.34 -12.27
CA CYS A 19 -8.06 -4.02 -11.69
C CYS A 19 -9.50 -3.83 -11.23
N ILE A 20 -9.69 -3.60 -9.94
CA ILE A 20 -11.00 -3.49 -9.31
C ILE A 20 -11.58 -2.10 -9.60
N THR A 21 -12.86 -2.05 -9.95
CA THR A 21 -13.60 -0.80 -10.23
C THR A 21 -14.72 -0.54 -9.24
N SER A 22 -15.12 -1.54 -8.45
CA SER A 22 -16.10 -1.39 -7.39
C SER A 22 -15.45 -0.91 -6.08
N GLU A 23 -16.26 -0.32 -5.21
CA GLU A 23 -15.88 -0.09 -3.81
C GLU A 23 -15.70 -1.42 -3.07
N ILE A 24 -14.74 -1.45 -2.13
CA ILE A 24 -14.51 -2.59 -1.24
C ILE A 24 -14.69 -2.09 0.19
N SER A 25 -15.92 -2.18 0.69
CA SER A 25 -16.31 -1.68 2.01
C SER A 25 -17.30 -2.62 2.72
N GLY A 26 -17.50 -2.42 4.02
CA GLY A 26 -18.40 -3.19 4.86
C GLY A 26 -18.11 -4.69 4.83
N GLU A 27 -19.16 -5.51 4.66
CA GLU A 27 -19.03 -6.97 4.59
C GLU A 27 -18.15 -7.45 3.43
N LEU A 28 -18.10 -6.69 2.32
CA LEU A 28 -17.27 -7.04 1.17
C LEU A 28 -15.79 -6.90 1.50
N TYR A 29 -15.43 -5.87 2.27
CA TYR A 29 -14.08 -5.70 2.78
C TYR A 29 -13.66 -6.90 3.64
N ASP A 30 -14.49 -7.34 4.59
CA ASP A 30 -14.17 -8.49 5.43
C ASP A 30 -13.97 -9.77 4.59
N LYS A 31 -14.82 -10.01 3.59
CA LYS A 31 -14.65 -11.14 2.65
C LYS A 31 -13.34 -11.07 1.86
N VAL A 32 -12.92 -9.87 1.46
CA VAL A 32 -11.64 -9.66 0.75
C VAL A 32 -10.46 -9.95 1.68
N ILE A 33 -10.48 -9.43 2.90
CA ILE A 33 -9.43 -9.67 3.90
C ILE A 33 -9.35 -11.17 4.21
N ASP A 34 -10.48 -11.84 4.48
CA ASP A 34 -10.49 -13.27 4.80
C ASP A 34 -10.00 -14.11 3.61
N PHE A 35 -10.33 -13.72 2.37
CA PHE A 35 -9.75 -14.34 1.20
C PHE A 35 -8.23 -14.16 1.17
N LEU A 36 -7.72 -12.94 1.37
CA LEU A 36 -6.28 -12.65 1.37
C LEU A 36 -5.52 -13.42 2.46
N MET A 37 -6.09 -13.53 3.66
CA MET A 37 -5.60 -14.36 4.76
C MET A 37 -5.37 -15.81 4.34
N THR A 38 -6.26 -16.38 3.53
CA THR A 38 -6.09 -17.77 3.03
C THR A 38 -5.10 -17.90 1.88
N GLN A 39 -4.75 -16.79 1.21
CA GLN A 39 -3.97 -16.82 -0.03
C GLN A 39 -2.54 -16.33 0.11
N CYS A 40 -2.26 -15.52 1.13
CA CYS A 40 -1.04 -14.76 1.33
C CYS A 40 -0.36 -15.16 2.64
N ASP A 41 0.94 -14.92 2.71
CA ASP A 41 1.77 -15.24 3.89
C ASP A 41 2.15 -13.95 4.64
N GLN A 42 2.06 -12.79 3.98
CA GLN A 42 2.46 -11.48 4.51
C GLN A 42 1.56 -10.38 3.97
N PHE A 43 1.48 -9.29 4.70
CA PHE A 43 0.96 -8.01 4.21
C PHE A 43 1.96 -6.88 4.51
N ALA A 44 1.82 -5.77 3.81
CA ALA A 44 2.56 -4.56 4.06
C ALA A 44 1.67 -3.34 3.92
N PHE A 45 2.15 -2.24 4.48
CA PHE A 45 1.66 -0.89 4.27
C PHE A 45 2.85 0.06 4.29
N CYS A 46 2.62 1.29 3.86
CA CYS A 46 3.60 2.35 3.99
C CYS A 46 3.11 3.47 4.90
N VAL A 47 4.05 4.21 5.46
CA VAL A 47 3.82 5.40 6.25
C VAL A 47 4.59 6.53 5.56
N PRO A 48 3.93 7.30 4.67
CA PRO A 48 4.61 8.30 3.87
C PRO A 48 5.01 9.51 4.72
N ASN A 49 6.26 9.95 4.57
CA ASN A 49 6.78 11.19 5.11
C ASN A 49 6.73 12.27 4.03
N LEU A 50 5.58 12.94 3.92
CA LEU A 50 5.35 14.01 2.94
C LEU A 50 6.23 15.25 3.17
N GLY A 51 6.84 15.38 4.35
CA GLY A 51 7.77 16.47 4.67
C GLY A 51 9.24 16.16 4.37
N LYS A 52 9.54 14.98 3.82
CA LYS A 52 10.93 14.60 3.50
C LYS A 52 11.05 14.02 2.09
N THR A 53 11.68 14.79 1.23
CA THR A 53 12.13 14.34 -0.07
C THR A 53 13.41 13.53 0.09
N LEU A 54 13.50 12.40 -0.63
CA LEU A 54 14.66 11.52 -0.71
C LEU A 54 14.82 11.04 -2.15
N ILE A 55 16.02 11.21 -2.70
CA ILE A 55 16.40 10.62 -3.98
C ILE A 55 17.39 9.49 -3.73
N ASN A 56 17.01 8.28 -4.10
CA ASN A 56 17.80 7.08 -3.92
C ASN A 56 17.90 6.29 -5.24
N GLU A 57 18.55 5.13 -5.22
CA GLU A 57 18.68 4.29 -6.41
C GLU A 57 17.33 3.87 -7.01
N SER A 58 16.29 3.73 -6.16
CA SER A 58 14.96 3.30 -6.55
C SER A 58 14.22 4.32 -7.42
N ASN A 59 14.38 5.62 -7.16
CA ASN A 59 13.64 6.68 -7.86
C ASN A 59 14.50 7.61 -8.74
N ALA A 60 15.83 7.62 -8.62
CA ALA A 60 16.70 8.59 -9.32
C ALA A 60 16.51 8.67 -10.84
N LYS A 61 16.16 7.56 -11.50
CA LYS A 61 15.89 7.55 -12.96
C LYS A 61 14.68 8.42 -13.36
N TYR A 62 13.77 8.72 -12.44
CA TYR A 62 12.58 9.53 -12.68
C TYR A 62 12.78 11.00 -12.33
N PHE A 63 13.85 11.31 -11.59
CA PHE A 63 14.19 12.65 -11.12
C PHE A 63 15.66 12.97 -11.47
N PRO A 64 16.01 12.98 -12.77
CA PRO A 64 17.40 13.11 -13.23
C PRO A 64 18.06 14.46 -12.87
N GLU A 65 17.28 15.46 -12.46
CA GLU A 65 17.76 16.75 -11.98
C GLU A 65 18.45 16.67 -10.61
N TYR A 66 18.18 15.63 -9.82
CA TYR A 66 18.76 15.44 -8.49
C TYR A 66 19.82 14.34 -8.49
N LYS A 67 20.79 14.45 -7.58
CA LYS A 67 21.78 13.39 -7.35
C LYS A 67 21.24 12.36 -6.36
N ILE A 68 21.63 11.10 -6.53
CA ILE A 68 21.40 10.05 -5.51
C ILE A 68 21.98 10.55 -4.17
N GLY A 69 21.18 10.45 -3.12
CA GLY A 69 21.48 10.97 -1.79
C GLY A 69 20.94 12.38 -1.53
N TYR A 70 20.30 13.02 -2.50
CA TYR A 70 19.61 14.30 -2.26
C TYR A 70 18.46 14.11 -1.26
N THR A 71 18.38 15.03 -0.30
CA THR A 71 17.31 15.12 0.68
C THR A 71 16.90 16.56 0.88
N GLU A 72 15.60 16.80 1.00
CA GLU A 72 15.03 18.10 1.35
C GLU A 72 13.95 17.89 2.41
N MET A 73 13.88 18.80 3.37
CA MET A 73 12.89 18.77 4.46
C MET A 73 12.04 20.02 4.39
N ASP A 74 10.74 19.84 4.57
CA ASP A 74 9.77 20.92 4.74
C ASP A 74 9.28 20.88 6.18
N ASP A 75 9.66 21.88 6.98
CA ASP A 75 9.45 21.90 8.43
C ASP A 75 7.97 21.73 8.82
N ASP A 76 7.05 22.37 8.10
CA ASP A 76 5.61 22.30 8.39
C ASP A 76 5.08 20.87 8.19
N TRP A 77 5.54 20.20 7.14
CA TRP A 77 5.17 18.83 6.82
C TRP A 77 5.91 17.79 7.67
N VAL A 78 7.10 18.12 8.18
CA VAL A 78 7.82 17.26 9.13
C VAL A 78 7.10 17.21 10.47
N GLU A 79 6.62 18.36 10.98
CA GLU A 79 5.77 18.39 12.17
C GLU A 79 4.49 17.59 11.96
N ASP A 80 3.91 17.70 10.78
CA ASP A 80 2.71 16.94 10.43
C ASP A 80 2.94 15.42 10.39
N TYR A 81 4.03 14.99 9.75
CA TYR A 81 4.43 13.58 9.77
C TYR A 81 4.69 13.08 11.20
N ASN A 82 5.28 13.89 12.07
CA ASN A 82 5.47 13.52 13.48
C ASN A 82 4.12 13.30 14.19
N ARG A 83 3.13 14.17 13.97
CA ARG A 83 1.76 13.97 14.49
C ARG A 83 1.12 12.70 13.92
N TYR A 84 1.26 12.48 12.62
CA TYR A 84 0.77 11.28 11.96
C TYR A 84 1.38 10.01 12.58
N ARG A 85 2.70 9.97 12.78
CA ARG A 85 3.41 8.84 13.41
C ARG A 85 2.89 8.54 14.82
N VAL A 86 2.62 9.59 15.60
CA VAL A 86 2.02 9.45 16.94
C VAL A 86 0.61 8.86 16.84
N ASN A 87 -0.21 9.34 15.90
CA ASN A 87 -1.60 8.87 15.73
C ASN A 87 -1.68 7.38 15.38
N ILE A 88 -0.82 6.93 14.46
CA ILE A 88 -0.84 5.53 14.02
C ILE A 88 -0.09 4.56 14.94
N LYS A 89 0.63 5.08 15.95
CA LYS A 89 1.49 4.27 16.84
C LYS A 89 0.73 3.09 17.45
N LYS A 90 -0.52 3.31 17.88
CA LYS A 90 -1.36 2.25 18.46
C LYS A 90 -1.60 1.07 17.52
N TYR A 91 -1.66 1.31 16.21
CA TYR A 91 -1.84 0.27 15.19
C TYR A 91 -0.53 -0.48 14.92
N LEU A 92 0.61 0.21 14.99
CA LEU A 92 1.92 -0.42 14.87
C LEU A 92 2.23 -1.28 16.10
N ASP A 93 1.93 -0.78 17.29
CA ASP A 93 2.13 -1.49 18.54
C ASP A 93 1.33 -2.80 18.56
N SER A 94 0.09 -2.81 18.04
CA SER A 94 -0.79 -3.98 18.04
C SER A 94 -0.33 -5.13 17.14
N ILE A 95 0.61 -4.88 16.21
CA ILE A 95 1.18 -5.89 15.30
C ILE A 95 2.70 -6.01 15.44
N SER A 96 3.30 -5.33 16.42
CA SER A 96 4.76 -5.16 16.52
C SER A 96 5.54 -6.47 16.57
N GLU A 97 5.03 -7.49 17.26
CA GLU A 97 5.64 -8.82 17.36
C GLU A 97 5.64 -9.61 16.04
N HIS A 98 4.83 -9.19 15.07
CA HIS A 98 4.69 -9.86 13.77
C HIS A 98 5.37 -9.11 12.63
N ILE A 99 5.98 -7.94 12.89
CA ILE A 99 6.77 -7.19 11.91
C ILE A 99 8.02 -8.02 11.57
N LYS A 100 8.11 -8.50 10.33
CA LYS A 100 9.26 -9.29 9.84
C LYS A 100 10.36 -8.41 9.28
N ASN A 101 9.99 -7.27 8.71
CA ASN A 101 10.95 -6.31 8.18
C ASN A 101 10.38 -4.88 8.27
N HIS A 102 11.28 -3.92 8.45
CA HIS A 102 10.99 -2.50 8.42
C HIS A 102 12.16 -1.79 7.73
N TYR A 103 11.86 -1.04 6.67
CA TYR A 103 12.88 -0.30 5.92
C TYR A 103 12.29 0.98 5.35
N ILE A 104 13.18 1.86 4.92
CA ILE A 104 12.84 3.13 4.29
C ILE A 104 13.09 3.03 2.80
N ASP A 105 12.14 3.47 1.99
CA ASP A 105 12.30 3.61 0.54
C ASP A 105 11.43 4.74 0.00
N THR A 106 11.57 5.04 -1.28
CA THR A 106 10.77 6.01 -2.04
C THR A 106 9.82 5.30 -3.00
N VAL A 107 10.02 3.99 -3.18
CA VAL A 107 9.20 3.10 -3.99
C VAL A 107 8.46 2.12 -3.08
N TYR A 108 7.16 1.98 -3.31
CA TYR A 108 6.33 1.00 -2.62
C TYR A 108 5.34 0.38 -3.60
N CYS A 109 5.40 -0.95 -3.74
CA CYS A 109 4.75 -1.68 -4.84
C CYS A 109 5.09 -1.04 -6.20
N ASP A 110 4.08 -0.55 -6.92
CA ASP A 110 4.24 0.13 -8.21
C ASP A 110 4.16 1.67 -8.08
N SER A 111 4.03 2.19 -6.86
CA SER A 111 4.08 3.63 -6.56
C SER A 111 5.52 4.10 -6.40
N ILE A 112 5.86 5.17 -7.11
CA ILE A 112 7.19 5.79 -7.12
C ILE A 112 6.99 7.27 -6.85
N SER A 113 7.63 7.79 -5.80
CA SER A 113 7.62 9.23 -5.54
C SER A 113 8.98 9.73 -5.06
N GLU A 114 9.06 11.04 -4.84
CA GLU A 114 10.22 11.69 -4.23
C GLU A 114 10.17 11.66 -2.69
N TYR A 115 9.04 11.26 -2.10
CA TYR A 115 8.86 11.25 -0.64
C TYR A 115 9.37 9.96 -0.01
N GLU A 116 10.06 10.12 1.11
CA GLU A 116 10.45 9.03 2.00
C GLU A 116 9.21 8.28 2.52
N LYS A 117 9.31 6.95 2.61
CA LYS A 117 8.27 6.09 3.17
C LYS A 117 8.91 5.08 4.09
N GLU A 118 8.39 4.94 5.30
CA GLU A 118 8.62 3.73 6.09
C GLU A 118 7.72 2.62 5.56
N ILE A 119 8.27 1.45 5.32
CA ILE A 119 7.56 0.28 4.81
C ILE A 119 7.67 -0.83 5.84
N PHE A 120 6.52 -1.33 6.26
CA PHE A 120 6.41 -2.40 7.24
C PHE A 120 5.94 -3.66 6.53
N LEU A 121 6.70 -4.74 6.63
CA LEU A 121 6.32 -6.06 6.13
C LEU A 121 6.01 -6.97 7.32
N ILE A 122 4.77 -7.43 7.39
CA ILE A 122 4.21 -8.12 8.55
C ILE A 122 3.78 -9.52 8.14
N GLU A 123 4.03 -10.50 9.00
CA GLU A 123 3.49 -11.86 8.83
C GLU A 123 1.98 -11.87 8.99
N LEU A 124 1.30 -12.55 8.09
CA LEU A 124 -0.16 -12.66 8.10
C LEU A 124 -0.56 -13.92 8.88
N ASN A 125 -1.33 -13.73 9.95
CA ASN A 125 -1.80 -14.78 10.86
C ASN A 125 -3.05 -14.32 11.63
N ASP A 126 -3.65 -15.22 12.43
CA ASP A 126 -4.88 -14.94 13.17
C ASP A 126 -4.76 -13.77 14.16
N ASP A 127 -3.58 -13.50 14.70
CA ASP A 127 -3.35 -12.37 15.60
C ASP A 127 -3.38 -11.03 14.84
N THR A 128 -2.68 -10.98 13.71
CA THR A 128 -2.65 -9.80 12.83
C THR A 128 -3.97 -9.55 12.09
N ARG A 129 -4.87 -10.53 12.00
CA ARG A 129 -6.20 -10.34 11.40
C ARG A 129 -7.00 -9.21 12.08
N LYS A 130 -6.81 -8.99 13.38
CA LYS A 130 -7.48 -7.93 14.16
C LYS A 130 -7.06 -6.53 13.72
N PHE A 131 -5.88 -6.39 13.12
CA PHE A 131 -5.44 -5.12 12.54
C PHE A 131 -6.42 -4.61 11.49
N PHE A 132 -6.99 -5.52 10.70
CA PHE A 132 -7.93 -5.15 9.66
C PHE A 132 -9.30 -4.72 10.18
N ASP A 133 -9.60 -4.90 11.47
CA ASP A 133 -10.89 -4.49 12.05
C ASP A 133 -10.95 -2.99 12.39
N TYR A 134 -9.80 -2.30 12.38
CA TYR A 134 -9.75 -0.85 12.61
C TYR A 134 -10.38 -0.03 11.48
N VAL A 135 -10.50 -0.61 10.29
CA VAL A 135 -11.03 0.03 9.09
C VAL A 135 -11.95 -0.97 8.39
N LYS A 136 -13.09 -0.51 7.86
CA LYS A 136 -14.05 -1.37 7.13
C LYS A 136 -14.19 -0.99 5.66
N ASP A 137 -13.16 -0.35 5.12
CA ASP A 137 -13.10 0.13 3.74
C ASP A 137 -11.63 0.12 3.30
N LEU A 138 -11.36 -0.55 2.18
CA LEU A 138 -9.99 -0.71 1.67
C LEU A 138 -9.32 0.63 1.37
N TYR A 139 -10.08 1.64 0.97
CA TYR A 139 -9.58 2.95 0.54
C TYR A 139 -9.58 4.00 1.68
N GLN A 140 -9.85 3.56 2.92
CA GLN A 140 -9.69 4.38 4.13
C GLN A 140 -8.38 4.06 4.89
N TRP A 141 -7.59 3.09 4.40
CA TRP A 141 -6.19 2.92 4.79
C TRP A 141 -5.34 4.04 4.20
N LYS A 142 -5.46 5.24 4.77
CA LYS A 142 -4.80 6.45 4.29
C LYS A 142 -4.44 7.40 5.42
N TYR A 143 -3.42 8.21 5.16
CA TYR A 143 -3.03 9.36 5.97
C TYR A 143 -4.22 10.34 6.11
N PRO A 144 -4.36 11.03 7.25
CA PRO A 144 -3.48 11.01 8.43
C PRO A 144 -3.92 10.01 9.52
N ASP A 145 -4.99 9.27 9.32
CA ASP A 145 -5.60 8.49 10.40
C ASP A 145 -5.06 7.06 10.47
N PHE A 146 -4.63 6.50 9.33
CA PHE A 146 -4.17 5.12 9.20
C PHE A 146 -2.88 5.03 8.36
N PRO A 147 -2.14 3.91 8.43
CA PRO A 147 -1.13 3.58 7.42
C PRO A 147 -1.73 3.51 6.01
N GLU A 148 -0.92 3.79 5.00
CA GLU A 148 -1.37 3.85 3.60
C GLU A 148 -1.12 2.55 2.82
N ASP A 149 -1.95 2.36 1.79
CA ASP A 149 -1.69 1.46 0.67
C ASP A 149 -1.40 0.00 1.11
N LEU A 150 -2.45 -0.71 1.53
CA LEU A 150 -2.31 -2.13 1.87
C LEU A 150 -1.83 -2.94 0.65
N SER A 151 -0.83 -3.77 0.87
CA SER A 151 -0.40 -4.78 -0.10
C SER A 151 -0.24 -6.14 0.55
N PHE A 152 -0.49 -7.20 -0.21
CA PHE A 152 -0.48 -8.57 0.27
C PHE A 152 0.44 -9.42 -0.59
N TYR A 153 1.19 -10.31 0.04
CA TYR A 153 2.24 -11.08 -0.61
C TYR A 153 2.08 -12.57 -0.38
N ARG A 154 2.38 -13.34 -1.42
CA ARG A 154 2.51 -14.79 -1.33
C ARG A 154 3.89 -15.19 -1.82
N LYS A 155 4.70 -15.79 -0.95
CA LYS A 155 6.09 -16.18 -1.24
C LYS A 155 6.91 -15.02 -1.85
N GLY A 156 6.82 -13.85 -1.22
CA GLY A 156 7.55 -12.64 -1.63
C GLY A 156 7.07 -11.97 -2.93
N LYS A 157 5.94 -12.40 -3.49
CA LYS A 157 5.34 -11.78 -4.69
C LYS A 157 4.03 -11.11 -4.35
N VAL A 158 3.84 -9.88 -4.85
CA VAL A 158 2.58 -9.13 -4.70
C VAL A 158 1.42 -9.98 -5.26
N PHE A 159 0.41 -10.14 -4.43
CA PHE A 159 -0.84 -10.84 -4.71
C PHE A 159 -2.00 -9.87 -4.88
N MET A 160 -2.04 -8.83 -4.04
CA MET A 160 -2.94 -7.70 -4.11
C MET A 160 -2.19 -6.44 -3.68
N SER A 161 -2.48 -5.30 -4.29
CA SER A 161 -2.05 -3.99 -3.79
C SER A 161 -3.14 -2.96 -4.01
N SER A 162 -3.28 -2.03 -3.08
CA SER A 162 -4.12 -0.84 -3.22
C SER A 162 -3.29 0.45 -3.23
N VAL A 163 -3.87 1.47 -3.86
CA VAL A 163 -3.48 2.87 -3.71
C VAL A 163 -4.71 3.59 -3.17
N ALA A 164 -4.76 3.76 -1.86
CA ALA A 164 -5.97 4.12 -1.13
C ALA A 164 -6.48 5.52 -1.53
N HIS A 165 -5.57 6.49 -1.66
CA HIS A 165 -5.93 7.85 -2.05
C HIS A 165 -6.41 7.97 -3.51
N GLU A 166 -6.13 6.98 -4.36
CA GLU A 166 -6.61 6.92 -5.74
C GLU A 166 -7.81 5.98 -5.92
N ASN A 167 -8.31 5.37 -4.85
CA ASN A 167 -9.34 4.33 -4.88
C ASN A 167 -9.00 3.19 -5.87
N MET A 168 -7.72 2.83 -5.96
CA MET A 168 -7.25 1.77 -6.85
C MET A 168 -6.94 0.51 -6.08
N CYS A 169 -7.32 -0.63 -6.64
CA CYS A 169 -6.96 -1.95 -6.13
C CYS A 169 -6.71 -2.89 -7.29
N GLU A 170 -5.67 -3.69 -7.20
CA GLU A 170 -5.36 -4.71 -8.18
C GLU A 170 -5.01 -6.04 -7.53
N PHE A 171 -5.41 -7.13 -8.20
CA PHE A 171 -5.01 -8.48 -7.85
C PHE A 171 -4.19 -9.11 -8.97
N CYS A 172 -3.26 -9.98 -8.61
CA CYS A 172 -2.59 -10.83 -9.58
C CYS A 172 -3.60 -11.75 -10.32
N LYS A 173 -3.41 -11.91 -11.63
CA LYS A 173 -4.31 -12.72 -12.47
C LYS A 173 -4.13 -14.22 -12.20
N LYS A 174 -5.03 -14.79 -11.40
CA LYS A 174 -5.12 -16.22 -11.09
C LYS A 174 -6.57 -16.69 -11.15
N ARG A 175 -6.81 -17.95 -11.56
CA ARG A 175 -8.15 -18.53 -11.66
C ARG A 175 -8.98 -18.35 -10.39
N LYS A 176 -8.41 -18.69 -9.22
CA LYS A 176 -9.07 -18.54 -7.91
C LYS A 176 -9.41 -17.10 -7.53
N VAL A 177 -8.61 -16.13 -7.99
CA VAL A 177 -8.93 -14.71 -7.78
C VAL A 177 -10.13 -14.35 -8.66
N GLU A 178 -10.10 -14.71 -9.94
CA GLU A 178 -11.22 -14.46 -10.85
C GLU A 178 -12.54 -15.09 -10.35
N GLU A 179 -12.46 -16.31 -9.80
CA GLU A 179 -13.59 -17.00 -9.17
C GLU A 179 -14.09 -16.27 -7.93
N PHE A 180 -13.19 -15.87 -7.03
CA PHE A 180 -13.54 -15.08 -5.85
C PHE A 180 -14.22 -13.75 -6.22
N LEU A 181 -13.66 -13.01 -7.18
CA LEU A 181 -14.22 -11.74 -7.65
C LEU A 181 -15.63 -11.93 -8.21
N LYS A 182 -15.83 -12.94 -9.09
CA LYS A 182 -17.15 -13.26 -9.66
C LYS A 182 -18.16 -13.69 -8.60
N ASN A 183 -17.76 -14.56 -7.67
CA ASN A 183 -18.65 -15.08 -6.63
C ASN A 183 -19.13 -14.01 -5.65
N ASN A 184 -18.38 -12.91 -5.53
CA ASN A 184 -18.70 -11.80 -4.63
C ASN A 184 -19.18 -10.54 -5.37
N ASN A 185 -19.50 -10.65 -6.67
CA ASN A 185 -19.95 -9.53 -7.52
C ASN A 185 -19.00 -8.31 -7.46
N ILE A 186 -17.69 -8.55 -7.35
CA ILE A 186 -16.69 -7.50 -7.39
C ILE A 186 -16.44 -7.15 -8.85
N GLU A 187 -16.59 -5.87 -9.21
CA GLU A 187 -16.39 -5.40 -10.58
C GLU A 187 -14.90 -5.22 -10.86
N TYR A 188 -14.45 -5.72 -12.02
CA TYR A 188 -13.06 -5.59 -12.45
C TYR A 188 -12.92 -5.62 -13.96
N TYR A 189 -11.82 -5.07 -14.47
CA TYR A 189 -11.34 -5.31 -15.82
C TYR A 189 -10.00 -6.06 -15.82
N LYS A 190 -9.67 -6.65 -16.96
CA LYS A 190 -8.39 -7.35 -17.15
C LYS A 190 -7.42 -6.36 -17.77
N GLY A 191 -6.36 -6.01 -17.02
CA GLY A 191 -5.25 -5.20 -17.53
C GLY A 191 -4.50 -5.90 -18.66
#